data_AF-A0A4S8LKY0-F1
#
_entry.id   AF-A0A4S8LKY0-F1
#
_cell.length_a   1.000
_cell.length_b   1.000
_cell.length_c   1.000
_cell.angle_alpha   90.00
_cell.angle_beta   90.00
_cell.angle_gamma   90.00
#
_symmetry.space_group_name_H-M   'P 1'
#
loop_
_entity.id
_entity.type
_entity.pdbx_description
1 polymer ?
#
loop_
_entity_poly.entity_id
_entity_poly.type
_entity_poly.pdbx_seq_one_letter_code
_entity_poly.pdbx_strand_id
1 'polypeptide(L)'
;IVDKNGRVFAVLVGNPPNDPSWESVHKTAASLMEQHGSQVKMRDSDVPSRRNVKKYLSAGYSFGGGQKVPQPFAQKDPMNKLIIDELLSSASFQRISGHLNAAFATWGPRLHRLYHHTLEDYASLDPSFSQCFPQTAFAAATFNFDTQTATTEHLDYLNYLYGWCGVTALGSYNYTKRGHLILWDIRLIIEFPPGTSILLPSAYIRHSNTSISSGEKRYSFTQYSAGGLFRYAQDGMRSRVSMSSVEKDEKEQQARREVSEGVKLYSTLDELARSVQ
;
A
#
# COMPACT_ATOMS: atom_id res chain seq x y z
N ILE A 1 15.41 2.05 7.14
CA ILE A 1 16.34 1.16 6.41
C ILE A 1 16.95 1.96 5.27
N VAL A 2 18.28 1.96 5.14
CA VAL A 2 19.00 2.81 4.19
C VAL A 2 19.85 2.02 3.20
N ASP A 3 20.06 2.57 2.00
CA ASP A 3 21.03 2.05 1.03
C ASP A 3 22.47 2.49 1.39
N LYS A 4 23.45 2.04 0.60
CA LYS A 4 24.87 2.41 0.77
C LYS A 4 25.18 3.92 0.64
N ASN A 5 24.24 4.70 0.11
CA ASN A 5 24.35 6.15 -0.06
C ASN A 5 23.52 6.90 1.00
N GLY A 6 23.01 6.21 2.03
CA GLY A 6 22.20 6.79 3.09
C GLY A 6 20.75 7.11 2.68
N ARG A 7 20.29 6.68 1.50
CA ARG A 7 18.89 6.89 1.07
C ARG A 7 17.96 6.01 1.88
N VAL A 8 16.97 6.61 2.52
CA VAL A 8 15.89 5.91 3.20
C VAL A 8 15.00 5.29 2.13
N PHE A 9 15.07 3.97 1.94
CA PHE A 9 14.23 3.28 0.97
C PHE A 9 13.08 2.54 1.63
N ALA A 10 13.13 2.25 2.94
CA ALA A 10 12.03 1.66 3.68
C ALA A 10 12.03 2.12 5.14
N VAL A 11 10.85 2.20 5.76
CA VAL A 11 10.65 2.75 7.11
C VAL A 11 9.78 1.81 7.91
N LEU A 12 10.30 1.32 9.04
CA LEU A 12 9.49 0.67 10.06
C LEU A 12 8.78 1.76 10.85
N VAL A 13 7.46 1.72 10.81
CA VAL A 13 6.58 2.69 11.43
C VAL A 13 5.98 2.03 12.67
N GLY A 14 6.60 2.29 13.82
CA GLY A 14 6.11 1.82 15.11
C GLY A 14 4.82 2.51 15.53
N ASN A 15 4.40 2.27 16.77
CA ASN A 15 3.23 2.94 17.34
C ASN A 15 3.46 4.46 17.37
N PRO A 16 2.42 5.28 17.11
CA PRO A 16 2.52 6.73 17.24
C PRO A 16 2.98 7.10 18.66
N PRO A 17 3.98 7.98 18.78
CA PRO A 17 4.45 8.42 20.10
C PRO A 17 3.32 9.19 20.80
N ASN A 18 3.18 8.97 22.10
CA ASN A 18 2.23 9.69 22.96
C ASN A 18 0.74 9.46 22.65
N ASP A 19 0.39 8.37 21.96
CA ASP A 19 -1.00 7.98 21.74
C ASP A 19 -1.36 6.73 22.56
N PRO A 20 -1.84 6.89 23.81
CA PRO A 20 -2.17 5.76 24.67
C PRO A 20 -3.36 4.94 24.15
N SER A 21 -4.13 5.47 23.19
CA SER A 21 -5.27 4.79 22.59
C SER A 21 -4.89 3.93 21.39
N TRP A 22 -3.63 3.92 20.95
CA TRP A 22 -3.24 3.20 19.75
C TRP A 22 -3.51 1.70 19.81
N GLU A 23 -3.33 1.10 20.99
CA GLU A 23 -3.62 -0.33 21.18
C GLU A 23 -5.10 -0.66 20.90
N SER A 24 -6.01 0.18 21.39
CA SER A 24 -7.44 -0.02 21.14
C SER A 24 -7.78 0.21 19.67
N VAL A 25 -7.15 1.18 19.00
CA VAL A 25 -7.32 1.43 17.56
C VAL A 25 -7.04 0.18 16.72
N HIS A 26 -5.85 -0.40 16.86
CA HIS A 26 -5.50 -1.53 16.00
C HIS A 26 -6.22 -2.83 16.41
N LYS A 27 -6.61 -2.98 17.68
CA LYS A 27 -7.49 -4.07 18.13
C LYS A 27 -8.89 -3.93 17.53
N THR A 28 -9.49 -2.75 17.55
CA THR A 28 -10.80 -2.50 16.93
C THR A 28 -10.76 -2.73 15.43
N ALA A 29 -9.71 -2.27 14.73
CA ALA A 29 -9.53 -2.57 13.31
C ALA A 29 -9.47 -4.09 13.03
N ALA A 30 -8.72 -4.85 13.85
CA ALA A 30 -8.66 -6.30 13.72
C ALA A 30 -10.02 -6.98 13.98
N SER A 31 -10.76 -6.55 15.00
CA SER A 31 -12.10 -7.06 15.30
C SER A 31 -13.10 -6.81 14.18
N LEU A 32 -13.07 -5.63 13.54
CA LEU A 32 -13.89 -5.32 12.37
C LEU A 32 -13.59 -6.28 11.21
N MET A 33 -12.30 -6.52 10.93
CA MET A 33 -11.91 -7.49 9.91
C MET A 33 -12.37 -8.91 10.26
N GLU A 34 -12.26 -9.31 11.52
CA GLU A 34 -12.74 -10.60 11.98
C GLU A 34 -14.26 -10.77 11.77
N GLN A 35 -15.04 -9.76 12.19
CA GLN A 35 -16.52 -9.75 12.08
C GLN A 35 -17.00 -9.94 10.63
N HIS A 36 -16.33 -9.29 9.67
CA HIS A 36 -16.73 -9.36 8.27
C HIS A 36 -16.08 -10.51 7.49
N GLY A 37 -15.04 -11.15 8.02
CA GLY A 37 -14.25 -12.14 7.28
C GLY A 37 -15.06 -13.33 6.75
N SER A 38 -16.15 -13.75 7.42
CA SER A 38 -17.06 -14.80 6.92
C SER A 38 -18.01 -14.33 5.81
N GLN A 39 -18.26 -13.02 5.73
CA GLN A 39 -19.22 -12.38 4.84
C GLN A 39 -18.58 -12.00 3.50
N VAL A 40 -17.26 -11.79 3.47
CA VAL A 40 -16.49 -11.47 2.25
C VAL A 40 -16.75 -12.51 1.15
N LYS A 41 -17.20 -12.01 -0.01
CA LYS A 41 -17.44 -12.81 -1.21
C LYS A 41 -16.29 -12.67 -2.18
N MET A 42 -15.67 -13.79 -2.54
CA MET A 42 -14.62 -13.86 -3.54
C MET A 42 -15.12 -14.66 -4.74
N ARG A 43 -14.66 -14.31 -5.94
CA ARG A 43 -14.88 -15.16 -7.12
C ARG A 43 -13.86 -16.29 -7.10
N ASP A 44 -14.25 -17.47 -7.57
CA ASP A 44 -13.34 -18.62 -7.64
C ASP A 44 -12.07 -18.32 -8.45
N SER A 45 -12.21 -17.52 -9.52
CA SER A 45 -11.07 -17.07 -10.34
C SER A 45 -10.06 -16.18 -9.61
N ASP A 46 -10.45 -15.60 -8.48
CA ASP A 46 -9.63 -14.67 -7.70
C ASP A 46 -8.98 -15.34 -6.47
N VAL A 47 -9.23 -16.64 -6.26
CA VAL A 47 -8.80 -17.38 -5.07
C VAL A 47 -7.93 -18.59 -5.40
N PRO A 48 -6.76 -18.74 -4.74
CA PRO A 48 -6.10 -17.70 -3.95
C PRO A 48 -5.58 -16.59 -4.86
N SER A 49 -5.37 -15.40 -4.29
CA SER A 49 -4.61 -14.37 -5.00
C SER A 49 -3.19 -14.85 -5.31
N ARG A 50 -2.48 -14.11 -6.18
CA ARG A 50 -1.04 -14.33 -6.46
C ARG A 50 -0.13 -14.35 -5.21
N ARG A 51 -0.63 -13.85 -4.08
CA ARG A 51 0.07 -13.74 -2.79
C ARG A 51 -0.33 -14.85 -1.81
N ASN A 52 -1.13 -15.82 -2.26
CA ASN A 52 -1.74 -16.88 -1.45
C ASN A 52 -2.79 -16.42 -0.41
N VAL A 53 -3.31 -15.19 -0.54
CA VAL A 53 -4.42 -14.68 0.29
C VAL A 53 -5.75 -15.11 -0.32
N LYS A 54 -6.64 -15.69 0.49
CA LYS A 54 -7.92 -16.25 0.06
C LYS A 54 -9.07 -15.24 0.14
N LYS A 55 -9.07 -14.36 1.15
CA LYS A 55 -10.11 -13.34 1.33
C LYS A 55 -9.50 -11.96 1.41
N TYR A 56 -9.84 -11.11 0.45
CA TYR A 56 -9.37 -9.72 0.42
C TYR A 56 -10.36 -8.80 -0.28
N LEU A 57 -10.44 -7.55 0.17
CA LEU A 57 -11.23 -6.51 -0.50
C LEU A 57 -10.34 -5.30 -0.78
N SER A 58 -10.43 -4.74 -1.98
CA SER A 58 -9.66 -3.57 -2.39
C SER A 58 -10.58 -2.39 -2.69
N ALA A 59 -10.17 -1.19 -2.27
CA ALA A 59 -10.93 0.04 -2.46
C ALA A 59 -10.04 1.14 -3.03
N GLY A 60 -10.68 2.20 -3.51
CA GLY A 60 -10.01 3.35 -4.10
C GLY A 60 -9.86 3.25 -5.61
N TYR A 61 -8.83 3.92 -6.10
CA TYR A 61 -8.64 4.27 -7.49
C TYR A 61 -7.36 3.62 -8.04
N SER A 62 -7.43 3.04 -9.24
CA SER A 62 -6.35 2.23 -9.78
C SER A 62 -6.26 2.31 -11.29
N PHE A 63 -5.09 1.97 -11.84
CA PHE A 63 -4.90 1.80 -13.27
C PHE A 63 -3.92 0.66 -13.56
N GLY A 64 -4.45 -0.47 -14.02
CA GLY A 64 -3.72 -1.70 -14.31
C GLY A 64 -4.69 -2.86 -14.56
N GLY A 65 -4.18 -4.10 -14.60
CA GLY A 65 -5.04 -5.31 -14.64
C GLY A 65 -5.98 -5.41 -15.85
N GLY A 66 -5.62 -4.81 -16.99
CA GLY A 66 -6.43 -4.80 -18.22
C GLY A 66 -7.39 -3.62 -18.35
N GLN A 67 -7.46 -2.72 -17.35
CA GLN A 67 -8.20 -1.46 -17.50
C GLN A 67 -7.60 -0.61 -18.64
N LYS A 68 -8.46 0.06 -19.41
CA LYS A 68 -8.04 0.97 -20.50
C LYS A 68 -7.81 2.41 -20.04
N VAL A 69 -8.46 2.79 -18.94
CA VAL A 69 -8.35 4.08 -18.27
C VAL A 69 -8.28 3.88 -16.76
N PRO A 70 -7.73 4.85 -16.00
CA PRO A 70 -7.88 4.88 -14.56
C PRO A 70 -9.36 4.87 -14.14
N GLN A 71 -9.69 4.18 -13.06
CA GLN A 71 -11.05 4.11 -12.50
C GLN A 71 -11.04 3.53 -11.08
N PRO A 72 -12.13 3.69 -10.31
CA PRO A 72 -12.29 3.01 -9.03
C PRO A 72 -12.30 1.48 -9.15
N PHE A 73 -11.91 0.77 -8.10
CA PHE A 73 -12.10 -0.67 -8.03
C PHE A 73 -13.59 -1.04 -8.13
N ALA A 74 -13.92 -1.89 -9.09
CA ALA A 74 -15.29 -2.37 -9.28
C ALA A 74 -15.70 -3.32 -8.15
N GLN A 75 -16.62 -2.88 -7.30
CA GLN A 75 -17.24 -3.72 -6.26
C GLN A 75 -18.61 -4.20 -6.75
N LYS A 76 -18.64 -5.39 -7.36
CA LYS A 76 -19.86 -5.95 -7.95
C LYS A 76 -20.80 -6.55 -6.91
N ASP A 77 -20.27 -7.01 -5.79
CA ASP A 77 -21.05 -7.63 -4.72
C ASP A 77 -21.52 -6.55 -3.72
N PRO A 78 -22.83 -6.40 -3.47
CA PRO A 78 -23.35 -5.38 -2.55
C PRO A 78 -22.86 -5.54 -1.11
N MET A 79 -22.66 -6.77 -0.63
CA MET A 79 -22.18 -7.01 0.73
C MET A 79 -20.71 -6.57 0.85
N ASN A 80 -19.87 -6.90 -0.12
CA ASN A 80 -18.49 -6.41 -0.15
C ASN A 80 -18.42 -4.88 -0.18
N LYS A 81 -19.33 -4.22 -0.91
CA LYS A 81 -19.41 -2.75 -0.92
C LYS A 81 -19.74 -2.19 0.46
N LEU A 82 -20.75 -2.75 1.15
CA LEU A 82 -21.11 -2.35 2.51
C LEU A 82 -19.93 -2.53 3.48
N ILE A 83 -19.24 -3.66 3.41
CA ILE A 83 -18.05 -3.94 4.24
C ILE A 83 -16.96 -2.90 3.98
N ILE A 84 -16.67 -2.57 2.71
CA ILE A 84 -15.67 -1.56 2.36
C ILE A 84 -16.07 -0.19 2.91
N ASP A 85 -17.32 0.22 2.70
CA ASP A 85 -17.82 1.52 3.15
C ASP A 85 -17.73 1.65 4.69
N GLU A 86 -18.03 0.58 5.44
CA GLU A 86 -17.85 0.52 6.90
C GLU A 86 -16.37 0.60 7.31
N LEU A 87 -15.48 -0.14 6.65
CA LEU A 87 -14.05 -0.12 6.99
C LEU A 87 -13.41 1.24 6.70
N LEU A 88 -13.73 1.87 5.55
CA LEU A 88 -13.22 3.20 5.17
C LEU A 88 -13.75 4.32 6.09
N SER A 89 -15.00 4.21 6.54
CA SER A 89 -15.60 5.19 7.46
C SER A 89 -15.20 4.98 8.93
N SER A 90 -14.62 3.84 9.28
CA SER A 90 -14.22 3.57 10.65
C SER A 90 -13.08 4.48 11.13
N ALA A 91 -13.22 5.00 12.35
CA ALA A 91 -12.17 5.80 12.99
C ALA A 91 -10.85 5.03 13.11
N SER A 92 -10.90 3.71 13.28
CA SER A 92 -9.69 2.89 13.44
C SER A 92 -8.85 2.85 12.18
N PHE A 93 -9.45 2.60 11.01
CA PHE A 93 -8.70 2.59 9.75
C PHE A 93 -8.31 3.98 9.28
N GLN A 94 -9.12 5.01 9.54
CA GLN A 94 -8.72 6.40 9.28
C GLN A 94 -7.48 6.80 10.08
N ARG A 95 -7.40 6.41 11.36
CA ARG A 95 -6.20 6.67 12.19
C ARG A 95 -4.98 5.88 11.72
N ILE A 96 -5.15 4.61 11.33
CA ILE A 96 -4.07 3.80 10.75
C ILE A 96 -3.57 4.42 9.44
N SER A 97 -4.48 4.86 8.57
CA SER A 97 -4.14 5.53 7.32
C SER A 97 -3.40 6.84 7.57
N GLY A 98 -3.92 7.68 8.47
CA GLY A 98 -3.32 8.95 8.85
C GLY A 98 -1.91 8.79 9.44
N HIS A 99 -1.70 7.83 10.35
CA HIS A 99 -0.39 7.56 10.94
C HIS A 99 0.64 7.16 9.88
N LEU A 100 0.26 6.26 8.98
CA LEU A 100 1.13 5.84 7.88
C LEU A 100 1.41 6.99 6.91
N ASN A 101 0.40 7.80 6.58
CA ASN A 101 0.54 8.96 5.71
C ASN A 101 1.49 10.02 6.32
N ALA A 102 1.37 10.28 7.62
CA ALA A 102 2.28 11.17 8.35
C ALA A 102 3.71 10.63 8.34
N ALA A 103 3.91 9.33 8.56
CA ALA A 103 5.22 8.70 8.45
C ALA A 103 5.79 8.83 7.03
N PHE A 104 4.97 8.69 5.99
CA PHE A 104 5.39 8.88 4.61
C PHE A 104 5.83 10.32 4.35
N ALA A 105 5.02 11.31 4.73
CA ALA A 105 5.36 12.72 4.60
C ALA A 105 6.69 13.07 5.31
N THR A 106 6.92 12.52 6.49
CA THR A 106 8.14 12.76 7.27
C THR A 106 9.39 12.13 6.65
N TRP A 107 9.32 10.86 6.26
CA TRP A 107 10.52 10.10 5.85
C TRP A 107 10.80 10.12 4.35
N GLY A 108 9.81 10.50 3.53
CA GLY A 108 9.94 10.60 2.08
C GLY A 108 9.19 11.79 1.51
N PRO A 109 9.43 13.04 1.98
CA PRO A 109 8.63 14.21 1.63
C PRO A 109 8.54 14.48 0.12
N ARG A 110 9.61 14.26 -0.65
CA ARG A 110 9.59 14.43 -2.12
C ARG A 110 8.68 13.40 -2.79
N LEU A 111 8.79 12.13 -2.39
CA LEU A 111 7.97 11.05 -2.93
C LEU A 111 6.50 11.17 -2.50
N HIS A 112 6.27 11.57 -1.24
CA HIS A 112 4.93 11.87 -0.71
C HIS A 112 4.26 12.99 -1.50
N ARG A 113 4.98 14.09 -1.78
CA ARG A 113 4.47 15.19 -2.62
C ARG A 113 4.13 14.73 -4.04
N LEU A 114 4.97 13.90 -4.66
CA LEU A 114 4.67 13.32 -5.97
C LEU A 114 3.35 12.53 -5.95
N TYR A 115 3.16 11.69 -4.92
CA TYR A 115 1.91 10.96 -4.74
C TYR A 115 0.72 11.91 -4.58
N HIS A 116 0.83 12.89 -3.68
CA HIS A 116 -0.24 13.84 -3.39
C HIS A 116 -0.65 14.64 -4.64
N HIS A 117 0.31 15.26 -5.33
CA HIS A 117 0.04 16.03 -6.55
C HIS A 117 -0.59 15.17 -7.64
N THR A 118 -0.12 13.92 -7.80
CA THR A 118 -0.72 13.00 -8.77
C THR A 118 -2.20 12.76 -8.45
N LEU A 119 -2.56 12.61 -7.17
CA LEU A 119 -3.97 12.44 -6.76
C LEU A 119 -4.79 13.72 -6.88
N GLU A 120 -4.20 14.90 -6.67
CA GLU A 120 -4.86 16.19 -6.89
C GLU A 120 -5.21 16.41 -8.37
N ASP A 121 -4.34 16.00 -9.29
CA ASP A 121 -4.64 16.04 -10.72
C ASP A 121 -5.86 15.16 -11.05
N TYR A 122 -5.96 13.97 -10.45
CA TYR A 122 -7.16 13.13 -10.62
C TYR A 122 -8.41 13.74 -9.99
N ALA A 123 -8.30 14.31 -8.78
CA ALA A 123 -9.42 14.94 -8.11
C ALA A 123 -9.97 16.15 -8.88
N SER A 124 -9.11 16.87 -9.60
CA SER A 124 -9.51 18.03 -10.39
C SER A 124 -10.03 17.69 -11.79
N LEU A 125 -9.62 16.56 -12.37
CA LEU A 125 -9.92 16.20 -13.76
C LEU A 125 -10.89 15.03 -13.94
N ASP A 126 -11.01 14.14 -12.97
CA ASP A 126 -11.89 12.97 -13.05
C ASP A 126 -12.98 13.00 -11.96
N PRO A 127 -14.25 13.25 -12.34
CA PRO A 127 -15.38 13.24 -11.41
C PRO A 127 -15.64 11.90 -10.70
N SER A 128 -15.10 10.80 -11.22
CA SER A 128 -15.21 9.47 -10.61
C SER A 128 -14.15 9.19 -9.55
N PHE A 129 -13.13 10.05 -9.45
CA PHE A 129 -12.07 9.90 -8.47
C PHE A 129 -12.58 10.17 -7.04
N SER A 130 -12.18 9.30 -6.13
CA SER A 130 -12.33 9.52 -4.69
C SER A 130 -11.16 8.91 -3.93
N GLN A 131 -10.71 9.60 -2.88
CA GLN A 131 -9.70 9.06 -1.97
C GLN A 131 -10.32 8.02 -1.03
N CYS A 132 -9.59 6.94 -0.74
CA CYS A 132 -10.03 5.93 0.24
C CYS A 132 -10.20 6.52 1.64
N PHE A 133 -9.25 7.38 2.04
CA PHE A 133 -9.17 7.95 3.37
C PHE A 133 -8.88 9.45 3.27
N PRO A 134 -9.30 10.25 4.27
CA PRO A 134 -8.99 11.67 4.28
C PRO A 134 -7.47 11.94 4.22
N GLN A 135 -7.04 12.81 3.31
CA GLN A 135 -5.66 13.33 3.20
C GLN A 135 -4.58 12.27 2.94
N THR A 136 -4.94 11.05 2.57
CA THR A 136 -3.96 10.00 2.27
C THR A 136 -3.27 10.25 0.93
N ALA A 137 -1.96 10.00 0.87
CA ALA A 137 -1.20 10.01 -0.38
C ALA A 137 -1.46 8.75 -1.24
N PHE A 138 -2.10 7.71 -0.70
CA PHE A 138 -2.31 6.45 -1.41
C PHE A 138 -3.62 6.45 -2.21
N ALA A 139 -3.56 6.03 -3.48
CA ALA A 139 -4.74 5.96 -4.34
C ALA A 139 -5.70 4.83 -3.95
N ALA A 140 -5.17 3.78 -3.34
CA ALA A 140 -5.86 2.52 -3.11
C ALA A 140 -5.49 1.89 -1.77
N ALA A 141 -6.37 1.03 -1.29
CA ALA A 141 -6.12 0.19 -0.12
C ALA A 141 -6.65 -1.23 -0.32
N THR A 142 -6.05 -2.21 0.36
CA THR A 142 -6.54 -3.59 0.42
C THR A 142 -6.56 -4.10 1.86
N PHE A 143 -7.67 -4.71 2.24
CA PHE A 143 -7.93 -5.38 3.51
C PHE A 143 -7.84 -6.90 3.29
N ASN A 144 -6.93 -7.60 4.00
CA ASN A 144 -6.75 -9.05 3.90
C ASN A 144 -7.38 -9.74 5.13
N PHE A 145 -8.46 -10.49 4.90
CA PHE A 145 -9.37 -11.02 5.92
C PHE A 145 -9.08 -12.45 6.36
N ASP A 146 -8.07 -13.11 5.80
CA ASP A 146 -7.70 -14.45 6.25
C ASP A 146 -7.34 -14.39 7.73
N THR A 147 -7.99 -15.21 8.56
CA THR A 147 -7.78 -15.24 10.02
C THR A 147 -6.31 -15.44 10.37
N GLN A 148 -5.56 -16.16 9.54
CA GLN A 148 -4.12 -16.30 9.62
C GLN A 148 -3.50 -15.83 8.30
N THR A 149 -3.61 -14.54 8.00
CA THR A 149 -3.06 -13.96 6.78
C THR A 149 -1.56 -14.19 6.72
N ALA A 150 -1.15 -15.07 5.80
CA ALA A 150 0.23 -15.37 5.44
C ALA A 150 0.40 -15.15 3.94
N THR A 151 1.57 -14.69 3.51
CA THR A 151 1.84 -14.48 2.08
C THR A 151 3.04 -15.30 1.61
N THR A 152 3.00 -15.73 0.36
CA THR A 152 4.19 -16.25 -0.33
C THR A 152 5.11 -15.11 -0.75
N GLU A 153 6.38 -15.41 -1.07
CA GLU A 153 7.30 -14.44 -1.69
C GLU A 153 6.67 -13.84 -2.94
N HIS A 154 6.63 -12.51 -3.02
CA HIS A 154 6.09 -11.82 -4.19
C HIS A 154 6.65 -10.40 -4.36
N LEU A 155 6.34 -9.84 -5.52
CA LEU A 155 6.42 -8.41 -5.82
C LEU A 155 5.02 -7.88 -6.08
N ASP A 156 4.82 -6.61 -5.73
CA ASP A 156 3.70 -5.83 -6.19
C ASP A 156 4.04 -5.07 -7.46
N TYR A 157 4.43 -5.79 -8.52
CA TYR A 157 4.96 -5.22 -9.76
C TYR A 157 4.02 -4.26 -10.52
N LEU A 158 2.75 -4.14 -10.09
CA LEU A 158 1.80 -3.16 -10.65
C LEU A 158 1.80 -1.82 -9.89
N ASN A 159 2.40 -1.75 -8.70
CA ASN A 159 2.57 -0.51 -7.96
C ASN A 159 3.58 0.40 -8.66
N TYR A 160 3.59 1.68 -8.27
CA TYR A 160 4.58 2.61 -8.77
C TYR A 160 5.99 2.14 -8.40
N LEU A 161 6.90 2.09 -9.39
CA LEU A 161 8.18 1.40 -9.27
C LEU A 161 9.01 1.93 -8.09
N TYR A 162 9.20 3.25 -8.01
CA TYR A 162 9.93 3.90 -6.89
C TYR A 162 9.03 4.18 -5.69
N GLY A 163 7.74 3.90 -5.85
CA GLY A 163 6.72 4.21 -4.89
C GLY A 163 6.86 3.41 -3.60
N TRP A 164 6.38 3.98 -2.51
CA TRP A 164 6.13 3.20 -1.31
C TRP A 164 4.70 2.66 -1.31
N CYS A 165 4.54 1.46 -0.77
CA CYS A 165 3.30 0.97 -0.22
C CYS A 165 3.39 0.96 1.30
N GLY A 166 2.23 1.04 1.94
CA GLY A 166 2.03 0.77 3.34
C GLY A 166 1.58 -0.65 3.59
N VAL A 167 2.13 -1.28 4.62
CA VAL A 167 1.61 -2.53 5.17
C VAL A 167 1.47 -2.37 6.67
N THR A 168 0.29 -2.59 7.22
CA THR A 168 0.00 -2.61 8.67
C THR A 168 -0.36 -4.03 9.08
N ALA A 169 0.31 -4.55 10.12
CA ALA A 169 -0.07 -5.80 10.76
C ALA A 169 -1.18 -5.57 11.79
N LEU A 170 -2.16 -6.47 11.81
CA LEU A 170 -3.29 -6.43 12.73
C LEU A 170 -3.53 -7.83 13.32
N GLY A 171 -4.27 -7.90 14.43
CA GLY A 171 -4.64 -9.17 15.08
C GLY A 171 -3.97 -9.38 16.43
N SER A 172 -3.90 -10.64 16.84
CA SER A 172 -3.35 -11.09 18.12
C SER A 172 -2.51 -12.34 17.88
N TYR A 173 -1.20 -12.17 17.89
CA TYR A 173 -0.21 -13.22 17.69
C TYR A 173 1.11 -12.85 18.38
N ASN A 174 1.91 -13.86 18.71
CA ASN A 174 3.23 -13.66 19.25
C ASN A 174 4.24 -13.32 18.14
N TYR A 175 4.42 -12.02 17.92
CA TYR A 175 5.30 -11.47 16.88
C TYR A 175 6.80 -11.76 17.07
N THR A 176 7.21 -12.22 18.26
CA THR A 176 8.61 -12.62 18.54
C THR A 176 8.91 -14.06 18.12
N LYS A 177 7.87 -14.86 17.85
CA LYS A 177 8.01 -16.26 17.42
C LYS A 177 7.66 -16.45 15.96
N ARG A 178 6.64 -15.74 15.48
CA ARG A 178 6.02 -15.95 14.16
C ARG A 178 5.38 -14.66 13.63
N GLY A 179 4.82 -14.71 12.42
CA GLY A 179 4.23 -13.52 11.77
C GLY A 179 5.24 -12.46 11.31
N HIS A 180 6.52 -12.82 11.24
CA HIS A 180 7.62 -11.93 10.83
C HIS A 180 7.45 -11.48 9.39
N LEU A 181 7.85 -10.24 9.11
CA LEU A 181 7.99 -9.72 7.76
C LEU A 181 9.36 -10.09 7.20
N ILE A 182 9.42 -10.54 5.95
CA ILE A 182 10.67 -10.89 5.27
C ILE A 182 10.86 -9.93 4.09
N LEU A 183 12.03 -9.29 4.03
CA LEU A 183 12.51 -8.54 2.86
C LEU A 183 13.66 -9.34 2.23
N TRP A 184 13.34 -10.12 1.20
CA TRP A 184 14.20 -11.17 0.67
C TRP A 184 15.48 -10.64 0.03
N ASP A 185 15.37 -9.58 -0.78
CA ASP A 185 16.51 -9.03 -1.52
C ASP A 185 17.63 -8.48 -0.63
N ILE A 186 17.29 -8.05 0.58
CA ILE A 186 18.23 -7.53 1.59
C ILE A 186 18.47 -8.51 2.73
N ARG A 187 17.95 -9.74 2.63
CA ARG A 187 18.09 -10.84 3.61
C ARG A 187 17.71 -10.43 5.03
N LEU A 188 16.63 -9.65 5.17
CA LEU A 188 16.18 -9.13 6.45
C LEU A 188 14.88 -9.80 6.89
N ILE A 189 14.87 -10.34 8.11
CA ILE A 189 13.67 -10.84 8.80
C ILE A 189 13.38 -9.90 9.94
N ILE A 190 12.13 -9.46 10.04
CA ILE A 190 11.71 -8.42 10.97
C ILE A 190 10.56 -8.98 11.82
N GLU A 191 10.78 -9.00 13.14
CA GLU A 191 9.68 -9.13 14.08
C GLU A 191 8.68 -7.99 13.82
N PHE A 192 7.43 -8.33 13.51
CA PHE A 192 6.45 -7.37 13.01
C PHE A 192 5.21 -7.39 13.90
N PRO A 193 5.17 -6.56 14.97
CA PRO A 193 4.09 -6.56 15.95
C PRO A 193 2.73 -6.11 15.37
N PRO A 194 1.59 -6.61 15.89
CA PRO A 194 0.29 -6.02 15.62
C PRO A 194 0.27 -4.52 15.97
N GLY A 195 -0.40 -3.72 15.13
CA GLY A 195 -0.47 -2.27 15.30
C GLY A 195 0.70 -1.49 14.72
N THR A 196 1.73 -2.17 14.20
CA THR A 196 2.86 -1.53 13.51
C THR A 196 2.69 -1.59 12.00
N SER A 197 3.40 -0.70 11.31
CA SER A 197 3.39 -0.61 9.87
C SER A 197 4.81 -0.58 9.29
N ILE A 198 4.90 -0.76 7.97
CA ILE A 198 6.10 -0.51 7.19
C ILE A 198 5.72 0.26 5.92
N LEU A 199 6.58 1.20 5.54
CA LEU A 199 6.63 1.78 4.20
C LEU A 199 7.77 1.12 3.43
N LEU A 200 7.48 0.50 2.29
CA LEU A 200 8.50 -0.14 1.46
C LEU A 200 8.18 -0.06 -0.04
N PRO A 201 9.20 -0.20 -0.91
CA PRO A 201 9.01 -0.22 -2.34
C PRO A 201 8.66 -1.63 -2.81
N SER A 202 7.39 -1.99 -2.64
CA SER A 202 6.89 -3.34 -2.91
C SER A 202 6.95 -3.76 -4.38
N ALA A 203 7.13 -2.80 -5.30
CA ALA A 203 7.26 -3.07 -6.73
C ALA A 203 8.59 -3.74 -7.10
N TYR A 204 9.67 -3.53 -6.32
CA TYR A 204 10.99 -4.12 -6.60
C TYR A 204 11.66 -4.81 -5.40
N ILE A 205 11.16 -4.66 -4.17
CA ILE A 205 11.63 -5.47 -3.03
C ILE A 205 10.70 -6.66 -2.84
N ARG A 206 11.23 -7.86 -3.06
CA ARG A 206 10.55 -9.13 -2.80
C ARG A 206 10.30 -9.26 -1.32
N HIS A 207 9.05 -9.50 -0.97
CA HIS A 207 8.63 -9.56 0.42
C HIS A 207 7.56 -10.61 0.64
N SER A 208 7.47 -11.06 1.89
CA SER A 208 6.43 -11.95 2.38
C SER A 208 6.30 -11.82 3.89
N ASN A 209 5.39 -12.60 4.50
CA ASN A 209 5.38 -12.78 5.94
C ASN A 209 5.21 -14.26 6.29
N THR A 210 5.81 -14.67 7.41
CA THR A 210 5.72 -16.06 7.90
C THR A 210 4.32 -16.34 8.44
N SER A 211 3.91 -17.61 8.42
CA SER A 211 2.72 -18.07 9.12
C SER A 211 2.80 -17.81 10.63
N ILE A 212 1.63 -17.80 11.29
CA ILE A 212 1.49 -17.71 12.75
C ILE A 212 1.19 -19.09 13.36
N SER A 213 1.12 -19.16 14.70
CA SER A 213 0.82 -20.40 15.40
C SER A 213 -0.68 -20.72 15.32
N SER A 214 -1.03 -21.99 15.49
CA SER A 214 -2.44 -22.41 15.57
C SER A 214 -3.15 -21.66 16.69
N GLY A 215 -4.37 -21.18 16.42
CA GLY A 215 -5.18 -20.41 17.36
C GLY A 215 -4.87 -18.90 17.42
N GLU A 216 -3.75 -18.45 16.87
CA GLU A 216 -3.45 -17.02 16.73
C GLU A 216 -4.23 -16.41 15.55
N LYS A 217 -4.35 -15.09 15.55
CA LYS A 217 -5.03 -14.34 14.48
C LYS A 217 -4.14 -13.24 13.93
N ARG A 218 -3.99 -13.17 12.61
CA ARG A 218 -3.26 -12.11 11.92
C ARG A 218 -4.03 -11.67 10.69
N TYR A 219 -4.25 -10.37 10.61
CA TYR A 219 -4.79 -9.70 9.43
C TYR A 219 -3.76 -8.71 8.91
N SER A 220 -3.98 -8.20 7.70
CA SER A 220 -3.17 -7.08 7.21
C SER A 220 -4.00 -6.08 6.43
N PHE A 221 -3.60 -4.83 6.56
CA PHE A 221 -4.16 -3.70 5.84
C PHE A 221 -3.03 -3.06 5.05
N THR A 222 -3.27 -2.79 3.77
CA THR A 222 -2.25 -2.26 2.87
C THR A 222 -2.76 -1.04 2.12
N GLN A 223 -1.87 -0.11 1.81
CA GLN A 223 -2.17 1.11 1.06
C GLN A 223 -1.12 1.29 -0.02
N TYR A 224 -1.53 1.62 -1.25
CA TYR A 224 -0.63 1.67 -2.39
C TYR A 224 -1.19 2.55 -3.51
N SER A 225 -0.36 2.82 -4.51
CA SER A 225 -0.76 3.50 -5.74
C SER A 225 -0.22 2.73 -6.94
N ALA A 226 -1.10 2.41 -7.88
CA ALA A 226 -0.72 1.70 -9.09
C ALA A 226 0.20 2.56 -9.97
N GLY A 227 1.26 1.98 -10.53
CA GLY A 227 2.20 2.70 -11.39
C GLY A 227 1.57 3.23 -12.67
N GLY A 228 0.45 2.65 -13.10
CA GLY A 228 -0.34 3.15 -14.22
C GLY A 228 -0.84 4.57 -13.99
N LEU A 229 -1.21 4.93 -12.75
CA LEU A 229 -1.72 6.26 -12.42
C LEU A 229 -0.66 7.34 -12.72
N PHE A 230 0.56 7.14 -12.23
CA PHE A 230 1.66 8.06 -12.46
C PHE A 230 2.01 8.18 -13.95
N ARG A 231 2.03 7.05 -14.69
CA ARG A 231 2.29 7.08 -16.14
C ARG A 231 1.21 7.83 -16.90
N TYR A 232 -0.06 7.63 -16.54
CA TYR A 232 -1.18 8.31 -17.17
C TYR A 232 -1.14 9.82 -16.92
N ALA A 233 -0.83 10.24 -15.69
CA ALA A 233 -0.63 11.64 -15.35
C ALA A 233 0.57 12.26 -16.11
N GLN A 234 1.71 11.58 -16.15
CA GLN A 234 2.90 11.98 -16.95
C GLN A 234 2.61 12.09 -18.45
N ASP A 235 1.64 11.32 -18.93
CA ASP A 235 1.18 11.31 -20.32
C ASP A 235 0.06 12.33 -20.58
N GLY A 236 -0.14 13.30 -19.67
CA GLY A 236 -1.13 14.36 -19.82
C GLY A 236 -2.57 13.86 -19.75
N MET A 237 -2.81 12.87 -18.89
CA MET A 237 -4.10 12.19 -18.74
C MET A 237 -4.58 11.52 -20.04
N ARG A 238 -3.65 11.00 -20.84
CA ARG A 238 -3.93 10.28 -22.08
C ARG A 238 -3.58 8.81 -21.94
N SER A 239 -4.54 7.93 -22.24
CA SER A 239 -4.31 6.49 -22.21
C SER A 239 -3.32 6.11 -23.31
N ARG A 240 -2.30 5.32 -22.96
CA ARG A 240 -1.39 4.76 -23.97
C ARG A 240 -2.10 3.89 -24.99
N VAL A 241 -3.30 3.36 -24.71
CA VAL A 241 -4.08 2.61 -25.71
C VAL A 241 -4.40 3.46 -26.94
N SER A 242 -4.59 4.78 -26.77
CA SER A 242 -4.84 5.73 -27.87
C SER A 242 -3.57 6.31 -28.51
N MET A 243 -2.39 5.83 -28.10
CA MET A 243 -1.10 6.22 -28.70
C MET A 243 -0.73 5.30 -29.85
N SER A 244 -0.03 5.85 -30.84
CA SER A 244 0.64 5.10 -31.90
C SER A 244 1.71 4.16 -31.32
N SER A 245 2.18 3.19 -32.12
CA SER A 245 3.29 2.32 -31.71
C SER A 245 4.56 3.11 -31.42
N VAL A 246 4.88 4.10 -32.26
CA VAL A 246 6.06 4.96 -32.10
C VAL A 246 6.02 5.74 -30.77
N GLU A 247 4.90 6.39 -30.47
CA GLU A 247 4.73 7.09 -29.18
C GLU A 247 4.86 6.15 -27.98
N LYS A 248 4.32 4.92 -28.08
CA LYS A 248 4.44 3.92 -27.00
C LYS A 248 5.89 3.52 -26.76
N ASP A 249 6.63 3.26 -27.83
CA ASP A 249 8.04 2.87 -27.77
C ASP A 249 8.91 4.00 -27.19
N GLU A 250 8.66 5.24 -27.61
CA GLU A 250 9.32 6.43 -27.04
C GLU A 250 9.08 6.56 -25.53
N LYS A 251 7.82 6.40 -25.10
CA LYS A 251 7.44 6.45 -23.69
C LYS A 251 8.02 5.30 -22.87
N GLU A 252 8.18 4.11 -23.45
CA GLU A 252 8.84 2.99 -22.78
C GLU A 252 10.34 3.25 -22.62
N GLN A 253 11.01 3.73 -23.68
CA GLN A 253 12.42 4.08 -23.60
C GLN A 253 12.68 5.22 -22.61
N GLN A 254 11.80 6.22 -22.57
CA GLN A 254 11.85 7.30 -21.59
C GLN A 254 11.77 6.75 -20.17
N ALA A 255 10.78 5.89 -19.88
CA ALA A 255 10.63 5.28 -18.56
C ALA A 255 11.87 4.47 -18.14
N ARG A 256 12.57 3.80 -19.08
CA ARG A 256 13.83 3.08 -18.80
C ARG A 256 14.98 4.03 -18.44
N ARG A 257 15.06 5.21 -19.07
CA ARG A 257 16.10 6.22 -18.79
C ARG A 257 15.88 6.90 -17.44
N GLU A 258 14.62 7.14 -17.06
CA GLU A 258 14.23 7.85 -15.84
C GLU A 258 14.33 6.99 -14.56
N VAL A 259 14.76 5.72 -14.66
CA VAL A 259 14.92 4.84 -13.50
C VAL A 259 15.88 5.43 -12.46
N SER A 260 16.97 6.03 -12.91
CA SER A 260 17.93 6.68 -12.03
C SER A 260 17.37 7.93 -11.35
N GLU A 261 16.43 8.64 -11.99
CA GLU A 261 15.76 9.82 -11.44
C GLU A 261 14.75 9.45 -10.37
N GLY A 262 14.00 8.36 -10.57
CA GLY A 262 13.03 7.87 -9.60
C GLY A 262 13.64 7.59 -8.22
N VAL A 263 14.88 7.05 -8.18
CA VAL A 263 15.60 6.79 -6.93
C VAL A 263 15.98 8.09 -6.19
N LYS A 264 16.13 9.22 -6.89
CA LYS A 264 16.43 10.52 -6.27
C LYS A 264 15.25 11.10 -5.48
N LEU A 265 14.05 10.54 -5.66
CA LEU A 265 12.87 10.89 -4.84
C LEU A 265 13.03 10.45 -3.38
N TYR A 266 13.84 9.43 -3.10
CA TYR A 266 14.14 9.05 -1.72
C TYR A 266 15.02 10.08 -1.04
N SER A 267 14.66 10.45 0.19
CA SER A 267 15.46 11.33 1.03
C SER A 267 16.63 10.56 1.64
N THR A 268 17.75 11.24 1.88
CA THR A 268 18.83 10.67 2.70
C THR A 268 18.60 10.99 4.18
N LEU A 269 19.19 10.20 5.08
CA LEU A 269 19.14 10.53 6.52
C LEU A 269 19.73 11.91 6.81
N ASP A 270 20.81 12.31 6.12
CA ASP A 270 21.44 13.62 6.27
C ASP A 270 20.54 14.77 5.80
N GLU A 271 19.75 14.57 4.74
CA GLU A 271 18.73 15.53 4.32
C GLU A 271 17.65 15.69 5.38
N LEU A 272 17.15 14.58 5.91
CA LEU A 272 16.10 14.59 6.93
C LEU A 272 16.60 15.21 8.25
N ALA A 273 17.79 14.85 8.72
CA ALA A 273 18.34 15.39 9.96
C ALA A 273 18.51 16.91 9.92
N ARG A 274 18.90 17.47 8.77
CA ARG A 274 19.04 18.93 8.58
C ARG A 274 17.71 19.67 8.52
N SER A 275 16.61 19.00 8.19
CA SER A 275 15.28 19.63 8.12
C SER A 275 14.60 19.82 9.48
N VAL A 276 15.17 19.27 10.56
CA VAL A 276 14.61 19.30 11.93
C VAL A 276 15.41 20.26 12.85
N GLN A 277 16.54 20.78 12.38
CA GLN A 277 17.34 21.82 13.06
C GLN A 277 16.83 23.21 12.71
#